data_AF-A0A5B1R3Y8-F1
#
_entry.id   AF-A0A5B1R3Y8-F1
#
_cell.length_a   1.000
_cell.length_b   1.000
_cell.length_c   1.000
_cell.angle_alpha   90.00
_cell.angle_beta   90.00
_cell.angle_gamma   90.00
#
_symmetry.space_group_name_H-M   'P 1'
#
loop_
_entity.id
_entity.type
_entity.pdbx_description
1 polymer ?
#
loop_
_entity_poly.entity_id
_entity_poly.type
_entity_poly.pdbx_seq_one_letter_code
_entity_poly.pdbx_strand_id
1 'polypeptide(L)'
;MSKPIFYTFPLSVWSAAPELALIELDLVDKVDKQVVDLLKGDNFKPDFIKLNPNATLPTLAADGKSYKNTIEVVDYLASISSVKAAPRTAITDEVHEDAYDPNLAFVIARDDAELAARASGFARVFTETRLGGLKTYAATPEAAEFKSFYDAKIAGVSGLLAIYTGDAPAEAKAKFLKDGQALYANIAKFYSTAIPNAITTGPFVAGAAPGVDDFHVTAWLTHFGAIFGGSKIPDLFPALEKGFGGPIPPKVKAYLEAWIPRPSFQKVYEQLH
;
A
#
# COMPACT_ATOMS: atom_id res chain seq x y z
N MET A 1 3.87 -29.47 10.12
CA MET A 1 3.43 -28.62 9.01
C MET A 1 4.49 -27.55 8.80
N SER A 2 4.75 -27.12 7.56
CA SER A 2 5.70 -26.03 7.28
C SER A 2 5.15 -24.72 7.82
N LYS A 3 6.03 -23.78 8.22
CA LYS A 3 5.60 -22.44 8.61
C LYS A 3 4.92 -21.73 7.43
N PRO A 4 3.91 -20.88 7.67
CA PRO A 4 3.41 -19.97 6.66
C PRO A 4 4.52 -19.09 6.09
N ILE A 5 4.44 -18.76 4.80
CA ILE A 5 5.39 -17.85 4.13
C ILE A 5 4.65 -16.57 3.77
N PHE A 6 5.07 -15.46 4.36
CA PHE A 6 4.60 -14.12 4.05
C PHE A 6 5.52 -13.45 3.01
N TYR A 7 4.99 -13.25 1.81
CA TYR A 7 5.63 -12.52 0.72
C TYR A 7 5.37 -11.02 0.89
N THR A 8 6.46 -10.25 1.01
CA THR A 8 6.44 -8.84 1.41
C THR A 8 7.40 -8.00 0.57
N PHE A 9 7.24 -6.67 0.61
CA PHE A 9 8.23 -5.73 0.10
C PHE A 9 8.30 -4.50 1.01
N PRO A 10 9.51 -4.08 1.46
CA PRO A 10 9.64 -3.00 2.44
C PRO A 10 9.02 -1.65 2.03
N LEU A 11 8.91 -1.33 0.73
CA LEU A 11 8.30 -0.07 0.28
C LEU A 11 6.81 -0.22 -0.10
N SER A 12 6.17 -1.33 0.25
CA SER A 12 4.76 -1.57 -0.07
C SER A 12 3.89 -1.18 1.12
N VAL A 13 3.09 -0.11 0.95
CA VAL A 13 2.05 0.31 1.91
C VAL A 13 1.23 -0.86 2.43
N TRP A 14 0.77 -1.71 1.53
CA TRP A 14 -0.09 -2.82 1.89
C TRP A 14 0.65 -4.00 2.51
N SER A 15 1.97 -4.11 2.33
CA SER A 15 2.76 -5.08 3.08
C SER A 15 3.02 -4.62 4.52
N ALA A 16 2.99 -3.31 4.79
CA ALA A 16 3.18 -2.77 6.14
C ALA A 16 2.08 -3.21 7.12
N ALA A 17 0.83 -3.39 6.67
CA ALA A 17 -0.27 -3.83 7.53
C ALA A 17 -0.03 -5.24 8.12
N PRO A 18 0.28 -6.30 7.34
CA PRO A 18 0.72 -7.57 7.89
C PRO A 18 2.02 -7.52 8.68
N GLU A 19 2.98 -6.65 8.34
CA GLU A 19 4.21 -6.49 9.14
C GLU A 19 3.90 -5.97 10.55
N LEU A 20 2.99 -5.00 10.68
CA LEU A 20 2.47 -4.54 11.97
C LEU A 20 1.76 -5.69 12.70
N ALA A 21 0.86 -6.40 12.00
CA ALA A 21 0.10 -7.50 12.57
C ALA A 21 1.00 -8.63 13.09
N LEU A 22 2.07 -9.00 12.37
CA LEU A 22 3.02 -10.03 12.80
C LEU A 22 3.66 -9.74 14.16
N ILE A 23 3.96 -8.46 14.42
CA ILE A 23 4.58 -8.03 15.67
C ILE A 23 3.52 -7.93 16.77
N GLU A 24 2.40 -7.26 16.50
CA GLU A 24 1.32 -7.04 17.48
C GLU A 24 0.62 -8.34 17.89
N LEU A 25 0.60 -9.33 17.01
CA LEU A 25 0.00 -10.64 17.26
C LEU A 25 1.00 -11.70 17.74
N ASP A 26 2.26 -11.33 18.02
CA ASP A 26 3.30 -12.26 18.49
C ASP A 26 3.49 -13.48 17.56
N LEU A 27 3.68 -13.19 16.27
CA LEU A 27 3.81 -14.19 15.19
C LEU A 27 5.15 -14.14 14.45
N VAL A 28 6.07 -13.25 14.83
CA VAL A 28 7.34 -13.03 14.11
C VAL A 28 8.15 -14.32 13.91
N ASP A 29 8.17 -15.22 14.90
CA ASP A 29 8.90 -16.49 14.82
C ASP A 29 8.07 -17.64 14.22
N LYS A 30 6.78 -17.41 13.97
CA LYS A 30 5.81 -18.42 13.50
C LYS A 30 5.56 -18.34 11.99
N VAL A 31 5.92 -17.22 11.35
CA VAL A 31 5.71 -16.96 9.93
C VAL A 31 7.04 -16.58 9.30
N ASP A 32 7.47 -17.32 8.28
CA ASP A 32 8.67 -17.00 7.53
C ASP A 32 8.39 -15.84 6.56
N LYS A 33 9.37 -14.98 6.33
CA LYS A 33 9.25 -13.83 5.43
C LYS A 33 10.08 -14.02 4.16
N GLN A 34 9.47 -13.73 3.02
CA GLN A 34 10.15 -13.74 1.72
C GLN A 34 9.95 -12.40 1.02
N VAL A 35 11.06 -11.72 0.70
CA VAL A 35 11.00 -10.44 -0.01
C VAL A 35 10.82 -10.68 -1.51
N VAL A 36 9.85 -9.99 -2.09
CA VAL A 36 9.61 -9.93 -3.54
C VAL A 36 9.88 -8.50 -4.01
N ASP A 37 10.94 -8.32 -4.79
CA ASP A 37 11.42 -6.99 -5.20
C ASP A 37 10.49 -6.34 -6.24
N LEU A 38 9.61 -5.45 -5.79
CA LEU A 38 8.67 -4.74 -6.66
C LEU A 38 9.36 -3.76 -7.61
N LEU A 39 10.56 -3.28 -7.28
CA LEU A 39 11.30 -2.39 -8.18
C LEU A 39 11.71 -3.15 -9.44
N LYS A 40 12.21 -4.37 -9.27
CA LYS A 40 12.60 -5.27 -10.38
C LYS A 40 11.41 -5.95 -11.06
N GLY A 41 10.21 -5.77 -10.52
CA GLY A 41 9.00 -6.42 -11.03
C GLY A 41 8.96 -7.93 -10.72
N ASP A 42 9.62 -8.40 -9.65
CA ASP A 42 9.68 -9.83 -9.32
C ASP A 42 8.31 -10.45 -9.02
N ASN A 43 7.34 -9.64 -8.62
CA ASN A 43 5.94 -10.03 -8.50
C ASN A 43 5.31 -10.47 -9.84
N PHE A 44 5.93 -10.15 -10.97
CA PHE A 44 5.49 -10.56 -12.30
C PHE A 44 6.13 -11.86 -12.76
N LYS A 45 6.99 -12.52 -11.98
CA LYS A 45 7.49 -13.85 -12.35
C LYS A 45 6.33 -14.84 -12.50
N PRO A 46 6.32 -15.73 -13.52
CA PRO A 46 5.24 -16.71 -13.72
C PRO A 46 4.88 -17.52 -12.47
N ASP A 47 5.87 -17.95 -11.69
CA ASP A 47 5.63 -18.71 -10.45
C ASP A 47 4.95 -17.86 -9.35
N PHE A 48 5.23 -16.55 -9.30
CA PHE A 48 4.51 -15.67 -8.39
C PHE A 48 3.08 -15.41 -8.87
N ILE A 49 2.85 -15.29 -10.19
CA ILE A 49 1.50 -15.14 -10.76
C ILE A 49 0.65 -16.39 -10.45
N LYS A 50 1.24 -17.59 -10.47
CA LYS A 50 0.56 -18.83 -10.02
C LYS A 50 0.13 -18.76 -8.55
N LEU A 51 1.01 -18.22 -7.70
CA LEU A 51 0.73 -18.04 -6.28
C LEU A 51 -0.36 -16.99 -6.04
N ASN A 52 -0.26 -15.84 -6.70
CA ASN A 52 -1.24 -14.75 -6.67
C ASN A 52 -1.47 -14.19 -8.09
N PRO A 53 -2.60 -14.53 -8.74
CA PRO A 53 -2.91 -14.07 -10.10
C PRO A 53 -3.03 -12.55 -10.27
N ASN A 54 -3.21 -11.81 -9.17
CA ASN A 54 -3.19 -10.34 -9.21
C ASN A 54 -1.76 -9.78 -9.34
N ALA A 55 -0.74 -10.61 -9.07
CA ALA A 55 0.66 -10.25 -9.01
C ALA A 55 0.93 -9.09 -8.04
N THR A 56 0.26 -9.09 -6.90
CA THR A 56 0.35 -8.03 -5.88
C THR A 56 0.94 -8.56 -4.59
N LEU A 57 1.45 -7.63 -3.78
CA LEU A 57 1.83 -7.86 -2.39
C LEU A 57 0.86 -7.09 -1.49
N PRO A 58 0.61 -7.57 -0.27
CA PRO A 58 1.17 -8.78 0.33
C PRO A 58 0.56 -10.08 -0.25
N THR A 59 1.23 -11.20 -0.04
CA THR A 59 0.68 -12.55 -0.30
C THR A 59 1.16 -13.49 0.79
N LEU A 60 0.33 -14.43 1.23
CA LEU A 60 0.73 -15.43 2.23
C LEU A 60 0.39 -16.83 1.75
N ALA A 61 1.34 -17.76 1.88
CA ALA A 61 1.12 -19.18 1.60
C ALA A 61 1.11 -19.97 2.92
N ALA A 62 0.05 -20.74 3.16
CA ALA A 62 -0.06 -21.61 4.32
C ALA A 62 -0.90 -22.85 3.98
N ASP A 63 -0.44 -24.03 4.40
CA ASP A 63 -1.18 -25.30 4.28
C ASP A 63 -1.74 -25.58 2.87
N GLY A 64 -0.95 -25.26 1.83
CA GLY A 64 -1.35 -25.42 0.43
C GLY A 64 -2.35 -24.38 -0.10
N LYS A 65 -2.72 -23.40 0.73
CA LYS A 65 -3.57 -22.25 0.36
C LYS A 65 -2.74 -20.98 0.19
N SER A 66 -3.19 -20.12 -0.72
CA SER A 66 -2.66 -18.77 -0.94
C SER A 66 -3.70 -17.71 -0.56
N TYR A 67 -3.29 -16.73 0.24
CA TYR A 67 -4.03 -15.54 0.66
C TYR A 67 -3.47 -14.36 -0.13
N LYS A 68 -4.32 -13.71 -0.92
CA LYS A 68 -3.91 -12.98 -2.13
C LYS A 68 -4.06 -11.46 -2.05
N ASN A 69 -4.56 -10.97 -0.92
CA ASN A 69 -4.70 -9.55 -0.63
C ASN A 69 -4.45 -9.29 0.86
N THR A 70 -4.29 -8.02 1.20
CA THR A 70 -3.95 -7.56 2.55
C THR A 70 -4.95 -8.01 3.60
N ILE A 71 -6.25 -7.93 3.30
CA ILE A 71 -7.32 -8.29 4.24
C ILE A 71 -7.24 -9.79 4.56
N GLU A 72 -7.16 -10.64 3.53
CA GLU A 72 -7.02 -12.09 3.70
C GLU A 72 -5.76 -12.47 4.50
N VAL A 73 -4.64 -11.79 4.26
CA VAL A 73 -3.38 -12.04 4.98
C VAL A 73 -3.52 -11.66 6.45
N VAL A 74 -4.02 -10.47 6.77
CA VAL A 74 -4.19 -10.01 8.16
C VAL A 74 -5.23 -10.85 8.90
N ASP A 75 -6.36 -11.20 8.26
CA ASP A 75 -7.38 -12.08 8.82
C ASP A 75 -6.79 -13.46 9.15
N TYR A 76 -5.95 -14.02 8.27
CA TYR A 76 -5.24 -15.27 8.56
C TYR A 76 -4.33 -15.15 9.79
N LEU A 77 -3.50 -14.11 9.85
CA LEU A 77 -2.60 -13.88 10.99
C LEU A 77 -3.38 -13.75 12.30
N ALA A 78 -4.47 -12.98 12.31
CA ALA A 78 -5.35 -12.86 13.47
C ALA A 78 -5.97 -14.20 13.88
N SER A 79 -6.31 -15.06 12.91
CA SER A 79 -6.94 -16.36 13.18
C SER A 79 -6.00 -17.38 13.84
N ILE A 80 -4.70 -17.30 13.60
CA ILE A 80 -3.71 -18.25 14.15
C ILE A 80 -3.07 -17.75 15.44
N SER A 81 -3.29 -16.49 15.83
CA SER A 81 -2.68 -15.91 17.01
C SER A 81 -3.42 -16.26 18.32
N SER A 82 -2.63 -16.48 19.36
CA SER A 82 -3.10 -16.51 20.76
C SER A 82 -3.40 -15.11 21.29
N VAL A 83 -2.74 -14.08 20.76
CA VAL A 83 -3.04 -12.67 21.08
C VAL A 83 -4.30 -12.27 20.32
N LYS A 84 -5.31 -11.77 21.03
CA LYS A 84 -6.60 -11.40 20.44
C LYS A 84 -6.58 -9.96 19.97
N ALA A 85 -6.80 -9.77 18.67
CA ALA A 85 -7.15 -8.50 18.06
C ALA A 85 -8.68 -8.43 17.87
N ALA A 86 -9.24 -7.22 17.99
CA ALA A 86 -10.62 -7.01 17.60
C ALA A 86 -10.78 -7.32 16.10
N PRO A 87 -11.89 -7.98 15.69
CA PRO A 87 -12.15 -8.27 14.29
C PRO A 87 -12.35 -6.98 13.49
N ARG A 88 -12.12 -7.03 12.19
CA ARG A 88 -12.35 -5.89 11.30
C ARG A 88 -13.81 -5.47 11.24
N THR A 89 -14.02 -4.20 10.96
CA THR A 89 -15.31 -3.59 10.65
C THR A 89 -15.31 -3.08 9.20
N ALA A 90 -16.34 -2.31 8.83
CA ALA A 90 -16.47 -1.77 7.47
C ALA A 90 -15.31 -0.86 7.05
N ILE A 91 -14.60 -0.22 7.99
CA ILE A 91 -13.48 0.68 7.66
C ILE A 91 -12.30 -0.06 7.00
N THR A 92 -12.13 -1.36 7.29
CA THR A 92 -11.12 -2.18 6.60
C THR A 92 -11.46 -2.34 5.13
N ASP A 93 -12.74 -2.55 4.78
CA ASP A 93 -13.10 -2.64 3.36
C ASP A 93 -13.02 -1.25 2.70
N GLU A 94 -13.50 -0.20 3.39
CA GLU A 94 -13.52 1.18 2.89
C GLU A 94 -12.11 1.71 2.60
N VAL A 95 -11.11 1.48 3.46
CA VAL A 95 -9.73 1.97 3.25
C VAL A 95 -9.02 1.31 2.06
N HIS A 96 -9.54 0.18 1.55
CA HIS A 96 -9.04 -0.51 0.36
C HIS A 96 -9.83 -0.17 -0.92
N GLU A 97 -10.81 0.74 -0.87
CA GLU A 97 -11.53 1.18 -2.05
C GLU A 97 -10.62 1.98 -3.01
N ASP A 98 -10.81 1.79 -4.32
CA ASP A 98 -10.08 2.50 -5.37
C ASP A 98 -10.19 4.04 -5.24
N ALA A 99 -11.27 4.53 -4.63
CA ALA A 99 -11.50 5.95 -4.36
C ALA A 99 -10.45 6.56 -3.41
N TYR A 100 -9.70 5.74 -2.68
CA TYR A 100 -8.70 6.16 -1.70
C TYR A 100 -7.34 5.47 -1.91
N ASP A 101 -7.08 4.91 -3.10
CA ASP A 101 -5.89 4.08 -3.34
C ASP A 101 -4.56 4.86 -3.15
N PRO A 102 -3.75 4.50 -2.14
CA PRO A 102 -2.45 5.13 -1.91
C PRO A 102 -1.44 4.89 -3.05
N ASN A 103 -1.48 3.73 -3.71
CA ASN A 103 -0.52 3.42 -4.77
C ASN A 103 -0.82 4.22 -6.04
N LEU A 104 -2.10 4.45 -6.35
CA LEU A 104 -2.48 5.38 -7.41
C LEU A 104 -2.09 6.81 -7.04
N ALA A 105 -2.34 7.24 -5.80
CA ALA A 105 -1.93 8.56 -5.31
C ALA A 105 -0.41 8.79 -5.47
N PHE A 106 0.41 7.76 -5.24
CA PHE A 106 1.87 7.82 -5.44
C PHE A 106 2.28 8.10 -6.90
N VAL A 107 1.50 7.67 -7.90
CA VAL A 107 1.85 7.87 -9.33
C VAL A 107 1.04 8.94 -10.08
N ILE A 108 -0.19 9.27 -9.65
CA ILE A 108 -1.07 10.25 -10.33
C ILE A 108 -0.86 11.72 -9.94
N ALA A 109 -0.74 12.64 -10.89
CA ALA A 109 -0.55 14.07 -10.61
C ALA A 109 -1.89 14.85 -10.55
N ARG A 110 -1.93 15.93 -9.75
CA ARG A 110 -3.08 16.86 -9.69
C ARG A 110 -2.97 18.07 -10.62
N ASP A 111 -1.74 18.44 -10.95
CA ASP A 111 -1.41 19.56 -11.82
C ASP A 111 -0.09 19.30 -12.59
N ASP A 112 0.27 20.24 -13.47
CA ASP A 112 1.48 20.15 -14.29
C ASP A 112 2.78 20.17 -13.47
N ALA A 113 2.80 20.86 -12.32
CA ALA A 113 3.99 20.96 -11.48
C ALA A 113 4.26 19.61 -10.79
N GLU A 114 3.23 18.97 -10.26
CA GLU A 114 3.31 17.62 -9.72
C GLU A 114 3.65 16.58 -10.78
N LEU A 115 3.09 16.73 -11.98
CA LEU A 115 3.43 15.85 -13.09
C LEU A 115 4.92 15.95 -13.42
N ALA A 116 5.47 17.17 -13.52
CA ALA A 116 6.89 17.38 -13.74
C ALA A 116 7.76 16.80 -12.61
N ALA A 117 7.33 16.94 -11.35
CA ALA A 117 8.03 16.36 -10.20
C ALA A 117 8.04 14.82 -10.26
N ARG A 118 6.91 14.18 -10.62
CA ARG A 118 6.82 12.72 -10.75
C ARG A 118 7.63 12.19 -11.94
N ALA A 119 7.59 12.91 -13.06
CA ALA A 119 8.34 12.60 -14.27
C ALA A 119 9.86 12.79 -14.13
N SER A 120 10.33 13.45 -13.08
CA SER A 120 11.76 13.61 -12.75
C SER A 120 12.18 12.84 -11.49
N GLY A 121 11.24 12.23 -10.79
CA GLY A 121 11.45 11.60 -9.50
C GLY A 121 11.31 10.08 -9.51
N PHE A 122 11.20 9.53 -8.30
CA PHE A 122 11.16 8.10 -8.06
C PHE A 122 9.94 7.40 -8.70
N ALA A 123 8.80 8.08 -8.83
CA ALA A 123 7.61 7.52 -9.46
C ALA A 123 7.87 7.08 -10.92
N ARG A 124 8.62 7.88 -11.69
CA ARG A 124 9.05 7.50 -13.05
C ARG A 124 10.03 6.34 -13.02
N VAL A 125 11.06 6.38 -12.19
CA VAL A 125 12.06 5.30 -12.07
C VAL A 125 11.40 3.97 -11.72
N PHE A 126 10.47 4.00 -10.77
CA PHE A 126 9.66 2.85 -10.38
C PHE A 126 8.85 2.29 -11.56
N THR A 127 8.19 3.17 -12.31
CA THR A 127 7.38 2.82 -13.48
C THR A 127 8.23 2.21 -14.60
N GLU A 128 9.37 2.82 -14.93
CA GLU A 128 10.30 2.34 -15.97
C GLU A 128 10.90 0.97 -15.61
N THR A 129 11.36 0.81 -14.38
CA THR A 129 11.98 -0.46 -13.93
C THR A 129 10.96 -1.59 -13.94
N ARG A 130 9.71 -1.31 -13.52
CA ARG A 130 8.61 -2.29 -13.59
C ARG A 130 8.23 -2.65 -15.01
N LEU A 131 8.22 -1.69 -15.95
CA LEU A 131 8.01 -1.98 -17.37
C LEU A 131 9.12 -2.88 -17.92
N GLY A 132 10.36 -2.63 -17.52
CA GLY A 132 11.51 -3.48 -17.83
C GLY A 132 11.29 -4.91 -17.36
N GLY A 133 11.00 -5.08 -16.07
CA GLY A 133 10.70 -6.40 -15.48
C GLY A 133 9.54 -7.12 -16.17
N LEU A 134 8.42 -6.43 -16.43
CA LEU A 134 7.29 -6.98 -17.17
C LEU A 134 7.70 -7.51 -18.55
N LYS A 135 8.46 -6.74 -19.33
CA LYS A 135 8.91 -7.15 -20.66
C LYS A 135 9.89 -8.32 -20.59
N THR A 136 10.79 -8.33 -19.60
CA THR A 136 11.72 -9.44 -19.36
C THR A 136 10.97 -10.73 -19.04
N TYR A 137 10.03 -10.70 -18.10
CA TYR A 137 9.29 -11.90 -17.70
C TYR A 137 8.29 -12.35 -18.76
N ALA A 138 7.63 -11.42 -19.47
CA ALA A 138 6.72 -11.75 -20.58
C ALA A 138 7.41 -12.50 -21.73
N ALA A 139 8.74 -12.40 -21.85
CA ALA A 139 9.52 -13.05 -22.89
C ALA A 139 9.95 -14.48 -22.53
N THR A 140 9.72 -14.97 -21.30
CA THR A 140 10.10 -16.34 -20.92
C THR A 140 9.09 -17.37 -21.47
N PRO A 141 9.49 -18.63 -21.68
CA PRO A 141 8.57 -19.68 -22.13
C PRO A 141 7.39 -19.90 -21.17
N GLU A 142 7.63 -19.81 -19.86
CA GLU A 142 6.63 -20.03 -18.80
C GLU A 142 5.58 -18.90 -18.76
N ALA A 143 5.89 -17.73 -19.31
CA ALA A 143 4.95 -16.61 -19.40
C ALA A 143 3.86 -16.81 -20.46
N ALA A 144 4.00 -17.80 -21.35
CA ALA A 144 3.03 -18.06 -22.42
C ALA A 144 1.60 -18.27 -21.88
N GLU A 145 1.45 -18.91 -20.71
CA GLU A 145 0.14 -19.14 -20.08
C GLU A 145 -0.49 -17.85 -19.52
N PHE A 146 0.31 -16.81 -19.27
CA PHE A 146 -0.12 -15.52 -18.69
C PHE A 146 -0.10 -14.38 -19.71
N LYS A 147 -0.09 -14.66 -21.01
CA LYS A 147 0.07 -13.64 -22.06
C LYS A 147 -0.89 -12.46 -21.90
N SER A 148 -2.19 -12.71 -21.66
CA SER A 148 -3.19 -11.65 -21.48
C SER A 148 -2.91 -10.76 -20.27
N PHE A 149 -2.38 -11.34 -19.18
CA PHE A 149 -1.97 -10.58 -18.00
C PHE A 149 -0.81 -9.64 -18.35
N TYR A 150 0.23 -10.14 -19.01
CA TYR A 150 1.39 -9.33 -19.38
C TYR A 150 1.03 -8.25 -20.40
N ASP A 151 0.26 -8.58 -21.45
CA ASP A 151 -0.17 -7.61 -22.45
C ASP A 151 -0.92 -6.44 -21.80
N ALA A 152 -1.86 -6.72 -20.89
CA ALA A 152 -2.63 -5.71 -20.18
C ALA A 152 -1.76 -4.85 -19.25
N LYS A 153 -0.85 -5.48 -18.47
CA LYS A 153 0.06 -4.75 -17.57
C LYS A 153 1.05 -3.90 -18.33
N ILE A 154 1.64 -4.41 -19.41
CA ILE A 154 2.56 -3.67 -20.27
C ILE A 154 1.85 -2.48 -20.89
N ALA A 155 0.62 -2.64 -21.39
CA ALA A 155 -0.16 -1.54 -21.95
C ALA A 155 -0.42 -0.44 -20.90
N GLY A 156 -0.88 -0.80 -19.70
CA GLY A 156 -1.14 0.17 -18.63
C GLY A 156 0.10 0.93 -18.16
N VAL A 157 1.20 0.21 -17.89
CA VAL A 157 2.46 0.83 -17.44
C VAL A 157 3.10 1.67 -18.55
N SER A 158 3.03 1.23 -19.80
CA SER A 158 3.52 2.03 -20.94
C SER A 158 2.69 3.30 -21.13
N GLY A 159 1.36 3.23 -20.92
CA GLY A 159 0.49 4.40 -20.96
C GLY A 159 0.82 5.44 -19.88
N LEU A 160 1.07 5.00 -18.64
CA LEU A 160 1.54 5.90 -17.58
C LEU A 160 2.89 6.52 -17.92
N LEU A 161 3.83 5.73 -18.44
CA LEU A 161 5.15 6.25 -18.81
C LEU A 161 5.06 7.29 -19.94
N ALA A 162 4.19 7.08 -20.93
CA ALA A 162 3.94 8.05 -22.00
C ALA A 162 3.41 9.39 -21.46
N ILE A 163 2.64 9.38 -20.37
CA ILE A 163 2.21 10.62 -19.70
C ILE A 163 3.41 11.34 -19.08
N TYR A 164 4.34 10.62 -18.45
CA TYR A 164 5.56 11.21 -17.86
C TYR A 164 6.55 11.72 -18.89
N THR A 165 6.69 11.05 -20.05
CA THR A 165 7.61 11.47 -21.11
C THR A 165 7.04 12.53 -22.03
N GLY A 166 5.74 12.82 -21.93
CA GLY A 166 5.05 13.78 -22.80
C GLY A 166 4.63 13.20 -24.16
N ASP A 167 4.72 11.88 -24.33
CA ASP A 167 4.33 11.17 -25.56
C ASP A 167 2.84 10.81 -25.59
N ALA A 168 2.12 10.96 -24.48
CA ALA A 168 0.69 10.68 -24.40
C ALA A 168 -0.16 11.77 -25.09
N PRO A 169 -1.33 11.43 -25.66
CA PRO A 169 -2.29 12.40 -26.18
C PRO A 169 -2.68 13.45 -25.13
N ALA A 170 -2.98 14.67 -25.59
CA ALA A 170 -3.36 15.78 -24.71
C ALA A 170 -4.60 15.45 -23.86
N GLU A 171 -5.56 14.72 -24.43
CA GLU A 171 -6.77 14.27 -23.74
C GLU A 171 -6.47 13.27 -22.63
N ALA A 172 -5.48 12.39 -22.83
CA ALA A 172 -5.04 11.42 -21.83
C ALA A 172 -4.37 12.12 -20.65
N LYS A 173 -3.49 13.11 -20.92
CA LYS A 173 -2.90 13.96 -19.88
C LYS A 173 -3.97 14.75 -19.12
N ALA A 174 -4.92 15.37 -19.82
CA ALA A 174 -6.00 16.13 -19.19
C ALA A 174 -6.87 15.24 -18.28
N LYS A 175 -7.21 14.03 -18.73
CA LYS A 175 -7.94 13.06 -17.91
C LYS A 175 -7.12 12.63 -16.68
N PHE A 176 -5.84 12.34 -16.85
CA PHE A 176 -4.95 11.95 -15.75
C PHE A 176 -4.91 12.99 -14.62
N LEU A 177 -4.77 14.28 -14.97
CA LEU A 177 -4.79 15.36 -13.98
C LEU A 177 -6.15 15.50 -13.28
N LYS A 178 -7.24 15.40 -14.04
CA LYS A 178 -8.61 15.45 -13.49
C LYS A 178 -8.89 14.29 -12.55
N ASP A 179 -8.48 13.07 -12.92
CA ASP A 179 -8.61 11.89 -12.07
C ASP A 179 -7.78 12.04 -10.80
N GLY A 180 -6.57 12.61 -10.89
CA GLY A 180 -5.73 12.92 -9.73
C GLY A 180 -6.40 13.89 -8.77
N GLN A 181 -7.00 14.98 -9.28
CA GLN A 181 -7.76 15.92 -8.47
C GLN A 181 -8.94 15.24 -7.74
N ALA A 182 -9.69 14.39 -8.45
CA ALA A 182 -10.82 13.66 -7.86
C ALA A 182 -10.36 12.67 -6.79
N LEU A 183 -9.30 11.90 -7.06
CA LEU A 183 -8.73 10.95 -6.10
C LEU A 183 -8.28 11.65 -4.82
N TYR A 184 -7.49 12.72 -4.92
CA TYR A 184 -7.00 13.43 -3.74
C TYR A 184 -8.12 14.15 -2.97
N ALA A 185 -9.18 14.61 -3.65
CA ALA A 185 -10.37 15.13 -2.96
C ALA A 185 -11.08 14.05 -2.13
N ASN A 186 -11.21 12.84 -2.68
CA ASN A 186 -11.78 11.70 -1.97
C ASN A 186 -10.91 11.28 -0.78
N ILE A 187 -9.60 11.15 -0.96
CA ILE A 187 -8.62 10.84 0.10
C ILE A 187 -8.69 11.87 1.22
N ALA A 188 -8.72 13.17 0.89
CA ALA A 188 -8.81 14.23 1.90
C ALA A 188 -10.13 14.16 2.69
N LYS A 189 -11.24 13.81 2.02
CA LYS A 189 -12.53 13.59 2.70
C LYS A 189 -12.46 12.36 3.61
N PHE A 190 -11.97 11.23 3.11
CA PHE A 190 -11.81 10.00 3.91
C PHE A 190 -10.98 10.22 5.17
N TYR A 191 -9.82 10.88 5.02
CA TYR A 191 -8.93 11.29 6.11
C TYR A 191 -9.60 12.20 7.14
N SER A 192 -10.39 13.19 6.70
CA SER A 192 -11.01 14.18 7.59
C SER A 192 -12.36 13.76 8.17
N THR A 193 -13.00 12.72 7.61
CA THR A 193 -14.33 12.28 8.05
C THR A 193 -14.40 10.81 8.43
N ALA A 194 -14.10 9.89 7.51
CA ALA A 194 -14.37 8.47 7.72
C ALA A 194 -13.49 7.89 8.83
N ILE A 195 -12.17 8.16 8.78
CA ILE A 195 -11.24 7.69 9.81
C ILE A 195 -11.60 8.24 11.20
N PRO A 196 -11.79 9.57 11.42
CA PRO A 196 -12.26 10.09 12.71
C PRO A 196 -13.58 9.49 13.20
N ASN A 197 -14.51 9.17 12.30
CA ASN A 197 -15.82 8.61 12.66
C ASN A 197 -15.71 7.14 13.10
N ALA A 198 -14.77 6.39 12.53
CA ALA A 198 -14.49 5.01 12.95
C ALA A 198 -13.91 4.93 14.37
N ILE A 199 -13.21 5.98 14.82
CA ILE A 199 -12.62 6.05 16.16
C ILE A 199 -13.67 6.53 17.17
N THR A 200 -14.24 5.60 17.95
CA THR A 200 -15.36 5.88 18.87
C THR A 200 -14.94 5.89 20.34
N THR A 201 -14.24 4.85 20.81
CA THR A 201 -14.08 4.55 22.26
C THR A 201 -12.65 4.63 22.80
N GLY A 202 -11.62 4.66 21.97
CA GLY A 202 -10.23 4.70 22.43
C GLY A 202 -9.30 5.09 21.28
N PRO A 203 -7.99 5.32 21.50
CA PRO A 203 -7.20 5.99 20.50
C PRO A 203 -7.12 5.20 19.19
N PHE A 204 -7.35 3.88 19.23
CA PHE A 204 -7.47 3.00 18.07
C PHE A 204 -8.92 2.83 17.63
N VAL A 205 -9.15 2.43 16.38
CA VAL A 205 -10.48 2.05 15.87
C VAL A 205 -11.06 0.93 16.72
N ALA A 206 -10.24 -0.06 17.09
CA ALA A 206 -10.62 -1.17 17.95
C ALA A 206 -10.78 -0.80 19.44
N GLY A 207 -10.57 0.46 19.83
CA GLY A 207 -10.68 0.93 21.22
C GLY A 207 -9.32 1.11 21.89
N ALA A 208 -9.06 0.36 22.97
CA ALA A 208 -7.90 0.59 23.83
C ALA A 208 -6.56 0.05 23.28
N ALA A 209 -6.63 -0.93 22.38
CA ALA A 209 -5.48 -1.58 21.74
C ALA A 209 -5.77 -1.75 20.24
N PRO A 210 -4.74 -1.83 19.37
CA PRO A 210 -4.96 -2.00 17.94
C PRO A 210 -5.61 -3.35 17.62
N GLY A 211 -6.60 -3.33 16.73
CA GLY A 211 -7.23 -4.50 16.13
C GLY A 211 -6.91 -4.64 14.64
N VAL A 212 -7.66 -5.48 13.95
CA VAL A 212 -7.45 -5.71 12.51
C VAL A 212 -7.59 -4.41 11.70
N ASP A 213 -8.62 -3.61 11.96
CA ASP A 213 -8.84 -2.32 11.31
C ASP A 213 -7.61 -1.40 11.42
N ASP A 214 -6.97 -1.42 12.58
CA ASP A 214 -5.88 -0.50 12.89
C ASP A 214 -4.61 -0.77 12.08
N PHE A 215 -4.33 -2.03 11.75
CA PHE A 215 -3.19 -2.39 10.92
C PHE A 215 -3.32 -1.80 9.51
N HIS A 216 -4.53 -1.80 8.95
CA HIS A 216 -4.80 -1.25 7.62
C HIS A 216 -4.82 0.29 7.63
N VAL A 217 -5.53 0.90 8.58
CA VAL A 217 -5.65 2.36 8.68
C VAL A 217 -4.30 3.03 8.93
N THR A 218 -3.47 2.44 9.81
CA THR A 218 -2.12 2.99 10.10
C THR A 218 -1.19 2.91 8.91
N ALA A 219 -1.21 1.79 8.19
CA ALA A 219 -0.42 1.64 6.96
C ALA A 219 -0.79 2.71 5.93
N TRP A 220 -2.09 2.92 5.72
CA TRP A 220 -2.59 3.95 4.81
C TRP A 220 -2.14 5.36 5.25
N LEU A 221 -2.38 5.74 6.51
CA LEU A 221 -2.01 7.07 7.03
C LEU A 221 -0.51 7.36 6.93
N THR A 222 0.31 6.36 7.29
CA THR A 222 1.77 6.51 7.33
C THR A 222 2.33 6.65 5.91
N HIS A 223 1.78 5.91 4.95
CA HIS A 223 2.16 6.02 3.54
C HIS A 223 1.82 7.38 2.94
N PHE A 224 0.68 7.98 3.31
CA PHE A 224 0.41 9.36 2.90
C PHE A 224 1.41 10.36 3.47
N GLY A 225 1.91 10.14 4.69
CA GLY A 225 3.06 10.88 5.22
C GLY A 225 4.27 10.82 4.28
N ALA A 226 4.59 9.64 3.75
CA ALA A 226 5.68 9.46 2.78
C ALA A 226 5.39 10.15 1.44
N ILE A 227 4.19 9.98 0.88
CA ILE A 227 3.75 10.64 -0.36
C ILE A 227 3.87 12.16 -0.27
N PHE A 228 3.60 12.73 0.91
CA PHE A 228 3.70 14.18 1.16
C PHE A 228 5.11 14.66 1.49
N GLY A 229 6.11 13.78 1.39
CA GLY A 229 7.53 14.09 1.49
C GLY A 229 8.14 13.85 2.88
N GLY A 230 7.42 13.19 3.79
CA GLY A 230 7.99 12.71 5.04
C GLY A 230 8.94 11.54 4.78
N SER A 231 10.04 11.47 5.53
CA SER A 231 11.05 10.39 5.39
C SER A 231 11.25 9.60 6.67
N LYS A 232 10.98 10.23 7.81
CA LYS A 232 11.14 9.67 9.15
C LYS A 232 9.91 9.98 9.99
N ILE A 233 9.74 9.25 11.09
CA ILE A 233 8.62 9.42 12.01
C ILE A 233 8.39 10.89 12.45
N PRO A 234 9.42 11.72 12.76
CA PRO A 234 9.22 13.13 13.10
C PRO A 234 8.62 13.97 11.96
N ASP A 235 8.78 13.54 10.71
CA ASP A 235 8.25 14.23 9.53
C ASP A 235 6.77 13.91 9.31
N LEU A 236 6.21 12.86 9.94
CA LEU A 236 4.88 12.35 9.66
C LEU A 236 3.80 13.43 9.81
N PHE A 237 3.77 14.13 10.94
CA PHE A 237 2.76 15.17 11.17
C PHE A 237 2.94 16.39 10.25
N PRO A 238 4.14 17.00 10.14
CA PRO A 238 4.37 18.07 9.18
C PRO A 238 3.99 17.71 7.74
N ALA A 239 4.29 16.47 7.32
CA ALA A 239 3.96 16.00 5.97
C ALA A 239 2.44 15.86 5.76
N LEU A 240 1.72 15.27 6.71
CA LEU A 240 0.26 15.16 6.65
C LEU A 240 -0.41 16.55 6.64
N GLU A 241 0.03 17.47 7.49
CA GLU A 241 -0.52 18.83 7.55
C GLU A 241 -0.31 19.58 6.22
N LYS A 242 0.89 19.49 5.66
CA LYS A 242 1.23 20.07 4.36
C LYS A 242 0.40 19.43 3.24
N GLY A 243 0.32 18.11 3.22
CA GLY A 243 -0.32 17.35 2.13
C GLY A 243 -1.84 17.47 2.08
N PHE A 244 -2.47 17.47 3.25
CA PHE A 244 -3.91 17.67 3.39
C PHE A 244 -4.34 19.13 3.55
N GLY A 245 -3.37 20.06 3.63
CA GLY A 245 -3.63 21.50 3.58
C GLY A 245 -4.26 22.08 4.86
N GLY A 246 -3.92 21.53 6.03
CA GLY A 246 -4.50 21.98 7.31
C GLY A 246 -4.06 21.14 8.50
N PRO A 247 -4.48 21.51 9.72
CA PRO A 247 -4.15 20.75 10.93
C PRO A 247 -4.71 19.33 10.88
N ILE A 248 -4.01 18.37 11.49
CA ILE A 248 -4.46 16.98 11.60
C ILE A 248 -5.78 16.92 12.41
N PRO A 249 -6.81 16.21 11.94
CA PRO A 249 -8.03 15.98 12.71
C PRO A 249 -7.69 15.43 14.11
N PRO A 250 -8.25 15.98 15.20
CA PRO A 250 -7.82 15.62 16.56
C PRO A 250 -7.82 14.12 16.87
N LYS A 251 -8.81 13.38 16.35
CA LYS A 251 -8.89 11.92 16.52
C LYS A 251 -7.80 11.18 15.75
N VAL A 252 -7.46 11.62 14.53
CA VAL A 252 -6.35 11.04 13.74
C VAL A 252 -5.00 11.36 14.38
N LYS A 253 -4.86 12.56 14.95
CA LYS A 253 -3.67 12.92 15.72
C LYS A 253 -3.49 12.01 16.93
N ALA A 254 -4.53 11.87 17.77
CA ALA A 254 -4.49 10.98 18.93
C ALA A 254 -4.24 9.51 18.54
N TYR A 255 -4.81 9.06 17.41
CA TYR A 255 -4.58 7.75 16.83
C TYR A 255 -3.10 7.50 16.51
N LEU A 256 -2.47 8.40 15.76
CA LEU A 256 -1.07 8.28 15.40
C LEU A 256 -0.15 8.47 16.61
N GLU A 257 -0.48 9.36 17.55
CA GLU A 257 0.25 9.52 18.81
C GLU A 257 0.23 8.24 19.67
N ALA A 258 -0.81 7.43 19.58
CA ALA A 258 -0.87 6.12 20.24
C ALA A 258 -0.09 5.03 19.49
N TRP A 259 0.02 5.13 18.16
CA TRP A 259 0.80 4.20 17.33
C TRP A 259 2.30 4.44 17.39
N ILE A 260 2.73 5.70 17.28
CA ILE A 260 4.14 6.10 17.18
C ILE A 260 5.03 5.44 18.25
N PRO A 261 4.70 5.43 19.56
CA PRO A 261 5.58 4.85 20.57
C PRO A 261 5.62 3.32 20.56
N ARG A 262 4.76 2.64 19.78
CA ARG A 262 4.69 1.17 19.77
C ARG A 262 5.94 0.57 19.09
N PRO A 263 6.54 -0.49 19.65
CA PRO A 263 7.70 -1.15 19.03
C PRO A 263 7.45 -1.66 17.61
N SER A 264 6.24 -2.11 17.32
CA SER A 264 5.80 -2.52 15.98
C SER A 264 5.92 -1.38 14.98
N PHE A 265 5.36 -0.21 15.31
CA PHE A 265 5.40 0.98 14.47
C PHE A 265 6.83 1.43 14.23
N GLN A 266 7.64 1.52 15.29
CA GLN A 266 9.05 1.92 15.19
C GLN A 266 9.86 0.97 14.28
N LYS A 267 9.60 -0.34 14.37
CA LYS A 267 10.30 -1.35 13.58
C LYS A 267 9.85 -1.37 12.11
N VAL A 268 8.55 -1.20 11.85
CA VAL A 268 8.03 -1.19 10.47
C VAL A 268 8.43 0.12 9.77
N TYR A 269 8.38 1.24 10.47
CA TYR A 269 8.59 2.58 9.90
C TYR A 269 9.90 3.24 10.34
N GLU A 270 10.98 2.46 10.41
CA GLU A 270 12.36 3.00 10.54
C GLU A 270 12.62 4.09 9.48
N GLN A 271 12.02 3.89 8.30
CA GLN A 271 11.81 4.92 7.28
C GLN A 271 10.33 4.92 6.87
N LEU A 272 9.78 6.11 6.64
CA LEU A 272 8.44 6.23 6.05
C LEU A 272 8.51 5.79 4.58
N HIS A 273 7.54 4.99 4.16
CA HIS A 273 7.52 4.37 2.84
C HIS A 273 6.11 4.14 2.33
#